data_AF-A0A6B1HXM5-F1
#
_entry.id   AF-A0A6B1HXM5-F1
#
_cell.length_a   1.000
_cell.length_b   1.000
_cell.length_c   1.000
_cell.angle_alpha   90.00
_cell.angle_beta   90.00
_cell.angle_gamma   90.00
#
_symmetry.space_group_name_H-M   'P 1'
#
loop_
_entity.id
_entity.type
_entity.pdbx_description
1 polymer ?
#
loop_
_entity_poly.entity_id
_entity_poly.type
_entity_poly.pdbx_seq_one_letter_code
_entity_poly.pdbx_strand_id
1 'polypeptide(L)'
;MRPVTLFTGQWADLSIETLCQQAVEFGYDGLELACWGDHFEVDQATDAYCQAKRELLAKHDLALFSISNHLVGQAVCDAIDSRH
;
A
#
# COMPACT_ATOMS: atom_id res chain seq x y z
N MET A 1 -11.30 -15.87 -12.04
CA MET A 1 -11.50 -15.74 -10.57
C MET A 1 -11.32 -14.27 -10.20
N ARG A 2 -12.00 -13.75 -9.17
CA ARG A 2 -11.86 -12.34 -8.75
C ARG A 2 -10.68 -12.23 -7.77
N PRO A 3 -9.71 -11.31 -7.97
CA PRO A 3 -8.60 -11.13 -7.04
C PRO A 3 -9.08 -10.72 -5.63
N VAL A 4 -8.46 -11.29 -4.61
CA VAL A 4 -8.62 -10.95 -3.20
C VAL A 4 -7.34 -10.27 -2.73
N THR A 5 -7.44 -9.00 -2.35
CA THR A 5 -6.29 -8.16 -1.96
C THR A 5 -6.31 -7.79 -0.48
N LEU A 6 -5.13 -7.67 0.12
CA LEU A 6 -4.97 -7.18 1.49
C LEU A 6 -4.78 -5.66 1.51
N PHE A 7 -5.61 -4.97 2.28
CA PHE A 7 -5.40 -3.55 2.58
C PHE A 7 -4.26 -3.38 3.60
N THR A 8 -3.29 -2.53 3.28
CA THR A 8 -2.04 -2.44 4.06
C THR A 8 -2.06 -1.40 5.18
N GLY A 9 -3.17 -0.68 5.39
CA GLY A 9 -3.21 0.45 6.33
C GLY A 9 -2.95 0.09 7.80
N GLN A 10 -3.45 -1.06 8.26
CA GLN A 10 -3.24 -1.58 9.62
C GLN A 10 -1.83 -2.16 9.83
N TRP A 11 -1.02 -2.23 8.79
CA TRP A 11 0.28 -2.89 8.78
C TRP A 11 1.43 -1.91 8.52
N ALA A 12 1.16 -0.61 8.56
CA ALA A 12 2.14 0.43 8.21
C ALA A 12 3.29 0.59 9.23
N ASP A 13 3.26 -0.16 10.32
CA ASP A 13 4.37 -0.38 11.24
C ASP A 13 5.40 -1.41 10.70
N LEU A 14 5.02 -2.21 9.71
CA LEU A 14 5.92 -3.12 8.99
C LEU A 14 6.41 -2.46 7.70
N SER A 15 7.55 -2.94 7.17
CA SER A 15 7.99 -2.54 5.84
C SER A 15 7.15 -3.22 4.76
N ILE A 16 7.00 -2.55 3.61
CA ILE A 16 6.28 -3.11 2.48
C ILE A 16 6.85 -4.45 2.00
N GLU A 17 8.17 -4.67 2.08
CA GLU A 17 8.79 -5.93 1.65
C GLU A 17 8.45 -7.09 2.62
N THR A 18 8.41 -6.82 3.93
CA THR A 18 7.93 -7.81 4.91
C THR A 18 6.46 -8.15 4.68
N LEU A 19 5.63 -7.14 4.42
CA LEU A 19 4.20 -7.36 4.19
C LEU A 19 3.92 -8.11 2.88
N CYS A 20 4.71 -7.91 1.82
CA CYS A 20 4.63 -8.71 0.60
C CYS A 20 4.86 -10.20 0.88
N GLN A 21 5.89 -10.54 1.67
CA GLN A 21 6.17 -11.94 2.04
C GLN A 21 4.99 -12.55 2.81
N GLN A 22 4.48 -11.84 3.81
CA GLN A 22 3.34 -12.27 4.61
C GLN A 22 2.06 -12.41 3.77
N ALA A 23 1.78 -11.49 2.85
CA ALA A 23 0.59 -11.54 2.02
C ALA A 23 0.55 -12.78 1.12
N VAL A 24 1.71 -13.22 0.61
CA VAL A 24 1.85 -14.48 -0.13
C VAL A 24 1.59 -15.68 0.80
N GLU A 25 2.19 -15.70 1.99
CA GLU A 25 1.96 -16.77 2.98
C GLU A 25 0.49 -16.87 3.42
N PHE A 26 -0.20 -15.74 3.48
CA PHE A 26 -1.62 -15.67 3.80
C PHE A 26 -2.53 -16.06 2.62
N GLY A 27 -2.00 -16.11 1.39
CA GLY A 27 -2.74 -16.49 0.19
C GLY A 27 -3.52 -15.35 -0.48
N TYR A 28 -3.08 -14.10 -0.32
CA TYR A 28 -3.66 -12.96 -1.06
C TYR A 28 -3.14 -12.88 -2.49
N ASP A 29 -3.98 -12.42 -3.41
CA ASP A 29 -3.63 -12.21 -4.83
C ASP A 29 -2.94 -10.86 -5.08
N GLY A 30 -2.90 -9.97 -4.08
CA GLY A 30 -2.36 -8.63 -4.23
C GLY A 30 -2.52 -7.75 -3.00
N LEU A 31 -2.07 -6.51 -3.12
CA LEU A 31 -2.13 -5.51 -2.06
C LEU A 31 -2.91 -4.27 -2.53
N GLU A 32 -3.65 -3.68 -1.60
CA GLU A 32 -4.15 -2.32 -1.67
C GLU A 32 -3.25 -1.43 -0.80
N LEU A 33 -2.37 -0.66 -1.44
CA LEU A 33 -1.33 0.08 -0.72
C LEU A 33 -1.90 1.32 -0.04
N ALA A 34 -1.72 1.40 1.27
CA ALA A 34 -1.93 2.61 2.04
C ALA A 34 -0.89 3.68 1.68
N CYS A 35 -1.33 4.95 1.63
CA CYS A 35 -0.48 6.10 1.31
C CYS A 35 0.23 6.67 2.56
N TRP A 36 0.72 5.79 3.44
CA TRP A 36 1.50 6.14 4.64
C TRP A 36 2.45 4.98 5.00
N GLY A 37 3.38 5.23 5.93
CA GLY A 37 4.53 4.34 6.12
C GLY A 37 5.42 4.33 4.89
N ASP A 38 6.11 3.21 4.64
CA ASP A 38 6.87 3.01 3.40
C ASP A 38 6.05 2.32 2.29
N HIS A 39 4.75 2.14 2.49
CA HIS A 39 3.88 1.38 1.58
C HIS A 39 3.71 2.11 0.24
N PHE A 40 3.29 3.38 0.26
CA PHE A 40 3.21 4.24 -0.92
C PHE A 40 3.33 5.73 -0.55
N GLU A 41 4.40 6.39 -1.01
CA GLU A 41 4.68 7.81 -0.72
C GLU A 41 4.23 8.67 -1.90
N VAL A 42 3.11 9.38 -1.72
CA VAL A 42 2.43 10.11 -2.81
C VAL A 42 3.29 11.25 -3.38
N ASP A 43 4.09 11.90 -2.54
CA ASP A 43 5.00 12.98 -2.92
C ASP A 43 6.19 12.48 -3.76
N GLN A 44 6.52 11.19 -3.68
CA GLN A 44 7.59 10.54 -4.44
C GLN A 44 7.09 9.81 -5.69
N ALA A 45 5.78 9.82 -5.97
CA ALA A 45 5.11 9.03 -7.01
C ALA A 45 5.39 9.47 -8.46
N THR A 46 6.66 9.57 -8.83
CA THR A 46 7.13 9.63 -10.22
C THR A 46 6.86 8.31 -10.96
N ASP A 47 6.95 8.31 -12.29
CA ASP A 47 6.80 7.09 -13.10
C ASP A 47 7.77 5.98 -12.67
N ALA A 48 9.03 6.34 -12.39
CA ALA A 48 10.05 5.39 -11.94
C ALA A 48 9.73 4.80 -10.56
N TYR A 49 9.24 5.62 -9.62
CA TYR A 49 8.80 5.15 -8.30
C TYR A 49 7.60 4.20 -8.41
N CYS A 50 6.60 4.57 -9.20
CA CYS A 50 5.41 3.75 -9.41
C CYS A 50 5.76 2.41 -10.07
N GLN A 51 6.68 2.43 -11.04
CA GLN A 51 7.19 1.22 -11.67
C GLN A 51 7.92 0.33 -10.67
N ALA A 52 8.81 0.90 -9.85
CA ALA A 52 9.53 0.15 -8.82
C ALA A 52 8.57 -0.50 -7.79
N LYS A 53 7.49 0.19 -7.40
CA LYS A 53 6.45 -0.40 -6.53
C LYS A 53 5.72 -1.57 -7.20
N ARG A 54 5.39 -1.46 -8.49
CA ARG A 54 4.79 -2.58 -9.24
C ARG A 54 5.74 -3.76 -9.37
N GLU A 55 7.01 -3.50 -9.64
CA GLU A 55 8.06 -4.53 -9.74
C GLU A 55 8.30 -5.24 -8.40
N LEU A 56 8.29 -4.50 -7.30
CA LEU A 56 8.36 -5.07 -5.96
C LEU A 56 7.22 -6.06 -5.72
N LEU A 57 5.97 -5.68 -5.98
CA LEU A 57 4.82 -6.57 -5.79
C LEU A 57 4.87 -7.76 -6.77
N ALA A 58 5.25 -7.53 -8.03
CA ALA A 58 5.38 -8.58 -9.04
C ALA A 58 6.46 -9.63 -8.69
N LYS A 59 7.55 -9.24 -8.02
CA LYS A 59 8.57 -10.18 -7.50
C LYS A 59 8.00 -11.21 -6.53
N HIS A 60 6.86 -10.89 -5.89
CA HIS A 60 6.15 -11.75 -4.96
C HIS A 60 4.86 -12.34 -5.55
N ASP A 61 4.66 -12.25 -6.87
CA ASP A 61 3.42 -12.66 -7.55
C ASP A 61 2.15 -11.95 -7.03
N LEU A 62 2.30 -10.74 -6.47
CA LEU A 62 1.21 -9.91 -5.96
C LEU A 62 0.80 -8.85 -6.97
N ALA A 63 -0.51 -8.65 -7.15
CA ALA A 63 -1.06 -7.60 -8.00
C ALA A 63 -1.32 -6.28 -7.23
N LEU A 64 -1.36 -5.16 -7.97
CA LEU A 64 -1.71 -3.83 -7.45
C LEU A 64 -2.84 -3.21 -8.27
N PHE A 65 -4.04 -3.18 -7.69
CA PHE A 65 -5.25 -2.64 -8.32
C PHE A 65 -5.70 -1.30 -7.73
N SER A 66 -5.34 -1.01 -6.48
CA SER A 66 -5.81 0.15 -5.74
C SER A 66 -4.75 0.67 -4.75
N ILE A 67 -4.88 1.96 -4.43
CA ILE A 67 -4.17 2.63 -3.34
C ILE A 67 -5.21 3.35 -2.48
N SER A 68 -4.88 3.60 -1.21
CA SER A 68 -5.80 4.17 -0.23
C SER A 68 -5.15 5.30 0.57
N ASN A 69 -5.73 6.50 0.49
CA ASN A 69 -5.20 7.72 1.10
C ASN A 69 -6.14 8.28 2.19
N HIS A 70 -6.61 7.40 3.08
CA HIS A 70 -7.63 7.75 4.07
C HIS A 70 -7.19 8.86 5.04
N LEU A 71 -5.95 8.82 5.54
CA LEU A 71 -5.46 9.77 6.54
C LEU A 71 -5.48 11.21 6.02
N VAL A 72 -4.87 11.47 4.86
CA VAL A 72 -4.90 12.80 4.24
C VAL A 72 -6.31 13.18 3.81
N GLY A 73 -7.11 12.23 3.30
CA GLY A 73 -8.50 12.47 2.93
C GLY A 73 -9.38 12.94 4.10
N GLN A 74 -9.09 12.48 5.32
CA GLN A 74 -9.79 12.86 6.54
C GLN A 74 -9.63 14.37 6.84
N ALA A 75 -8.47 14.96 6.55
CA ALA A 75 -8.19 16.38 6.77
C ALA A 75 -9.04 17.35 5.93
N VAL A 76 -9.85 16.85 4.98
CA VAL A 76 -10.79 17.69 4.23
C VAL A 76 -11.92 18.20 5.13
N CYS A 77 -12.36 17.39 6.09
CA CYS A 77 -13.48 17.72 6.98
C CYS A 77 -13.14 17.57 8.47
N ASP A 78 -11.95 17.06 8.83
CA ASP A 78 -11.46 16.91 10.20
C ASP A 78 -10.33 17.91 10.50
N ALA A 79 -10.11 18.18 11.79
CA ALA A 79 -8.98 19.00 12.21
C ALA A 79 -7.67 18.23 12.00
N ILE A 80 -6.65 18.93 11.49
CA ILE A 80 -5.31 18.36 11.30
C ILE A 80 -4.68 18.11 12.67
N ASP A 81 -4.27 16.86 12.90
CA ASP A 81 -3.60 16.40 14.13
C ASP A 81 -2.59 15.28 13.81
N SER A 82 -2.03 14.65 14.85
CA SER A 82 -0.97 13.63 14.74
C SER A 82 -1.36 12.35 13.98
N ARG A 83 -2.61 12.20 13.55
CA ARG A 83 -3.07 11.06 12.73
C ARG A 83 -2.86 11.29 11.23
N HIS A 84 -2.57 12.52 10.81
CA HIS A 84 -2.44 12.95 9.41
C HIS A 84 -0.97 13.06 9.01
#